data_AF-A0A6N1DRY5-F1
#
_entry.id   AF-A0A6N1DRY5-F1
#
_cell.length_a   1.000
_cell.length_b   1.000
_cell.length_c   1.000
_cell.angle_alpha   90.00
_cell.angle_beta   90.00
_cell.angle_gamma   90.00
#
_symmetry.space_group_name_H-M   'P 1'
#
loop_
_entity.id
_entity.type
_entity.pdbx_description
1 polymer ?
#
loop_
_entity_poly.entity_id
_entity_poly.type
_entity_poly.pdbx_seq_one_letter_code
_entity_poly.pdbx_strand_id
1 'polypeptide(L)'
;MAGDHATLSAMYDQRYVQREKNRAVRTGRALRWLMGLAAALLAPPLFAAEREPAVQACPAEQLEQRLGSYAALYPDMRFVNLTGGDATWADLTRLRTLLGPEPVNLDYEHPEDLRETLMRASLGRIHLMLTHQVPSAALFQADRPRDPPDLVCVLTIDPCQAGADDLAATRQLLNLPDGEFGNVPEAAYLRKEDFLEFVVDHEVYHCLKAHTVGPQPMSGKPLWAGYHHHLDEKGADAYALARHIKERGRITAFAENVQRIRNLALYTLDPDHFTCDAIERVLALPVDELAARNEHELLELANDLRAELDPGYPGYLAYIASAIEAIDRLGLGDQLDPALRARVQGLSADEAMVQRLVQRTERCMQMMQLAPE
;
A
#
# COMPACT_ATOMS: atom_id res chain seq x y z
N MET A 1 -30.26 0.85 17.67
CA MET A 1 -29.54 -0.43 17.44
C MET A 1 -28.05 -0.14 17.45
N ALA A 2 -27.44 -0.07 18.63
CA ALA A 2 -26.05 0.37 18.85
C ALA A 2 -25.08 -0.83 18.99
N GLY A 3 -25.23 -1.83 18.11
CA GLY A 3 -24.60 -3.15 18.30
C GLY A 3 -23.51 -3.53 17.29
N ASP A 4 -23.28 -2.76 16.22
CA ASP A 4 -22.41 -3.22 15.11
C ASP A 4 -21.19 -2.32 14.82
N HIS A 5 -21.00 -1.25 15.59
CA HIS A 5 -19.85 -0.35 15.42
C HIS A 5 -18.53 -0.95 15.95
N ALA A 6 -18.60 -1.85 16.94
CA ALA A 6 -17.41 -2.50 17.47
C ALA A 6 -16.79 -3.48 16.45
N THR A 7 -17.59 -4.08 15.57
CA THR A 7 -17.16 -5.17 14.69
C THR A 7 -16.29 -4.65 13.53
N LEU A 8 -16.66 -3.55 12.88
CA LEU A 8 -15.87 -2.98 11.77
C LEU A 8 -14.59 -2.27 12.24
N SER A 9 -14.64 -1.56 13.38
CA SER A 9 -13.45 -1.01 14.01
C SER A 9 -12.52 -2.14 14.46
N ALA A 10 -13.04 -3.19 15.10
CA ALA A 10 -12.24 -4.34 15.54
C ALA A 10 -11.66 -5.17 14.40
N MET A 11 -12.26 -5.20 13.22
CA MET A 11 -11.71 -5.94 12.06
C MET A 11 -10.46 -5.28 11.48
N TYR A 12 -10.41 -3.94 11.43
CA TYR A 12 -9.21 -3.20 11.04
C TYR A 12 -8.17 -3.19 12.16
N ASP A 13 -8.63 -3.03 13.40
CA ASP A 13 -7.80 -3.09 14.61
C ASP A 13 -7.15 -4.49 14.74
N GLN A 14 -7.84 -5.58 14.42
CA GLN A 14 -7.27 -6.94 14.52
C GLN A 14 -6.16 -7.21 13.52
N ARG A 15 -6.29 -6.81 12.25
CA ARG A 15 -5.21 -7.02 11.26
C ARG A 15 -3.97 -6.18 11.60
N TYR A 16 -4.17 -4.96 12.10
CA TYR A 16 -3.08 -4.08 12.49
C TYR A 16 -2.44 -4.48 13.84
N VAL A 17 -3.25 -4.76 14.87
CA VAL A 17 -2.79 -5.31 16.15
C VAL A 17 -2.09 -6.66 15.93
N GLN A 18 -2.47 -7.45 14.94
CA GLN A 18 -1.75 -8.67 14.58
C GLN A 18 -0.40 -8.38 13.90
N ARG A 19 -0.29 -7.35 13.03
CA ARG A 19 1.00 -6.85 12.50
C ARG A 19 1.96 -6.44 13.63
N GLU A 20 1.48 -5.68 14.61
CA GLU A 20 2.28 -5.26 15.78
C GLU A 20 2.53 -6.40 16.80
N LYS A 21 1.59 -7.35 16.98
CA LYS A 21 1.82 -8.55 17.80
C LYS A 21 2.85 -9.50 17.18
N ASN A 22 2.84 -9.68 15.86
CA ASN A 22 3.85 -10.46 15.15
C ASN A 22 5.26 -9.84 15.32
N ARG A 23 5.36 -8.50 15.39
CA ARG A 23 6.57 -7.75 15.73
C ARG A 23 7.03 -7.99 17.19
N ALA A 24 6.10 -8.01 18.15
CA ALA A 24 6.39 -8.22 19.58
C ALA A 24 6.69 -9.67 19.98
N VAL A 25 6.07 -10.67 19.35
CA VAL A 25 6.30 -12.10 19.67
C VAL A 25 7.68 -12.57 19.17
N ARG A 26 8.20 -12.00 18.08
CA ARG A 26 9.54 -12.33 17.53
C ARG A 26 10.68 -11.72 18.34
N THR A 27 10.55 -10.46 18.77
CA THR A 27 11.55 -9.78 19.62
C THR A 27 11.69 -10.45 21.01
N GLY A 28 10.64 -11.05 21.54
CA GLY A 28 10.67 -11.79 22.80
C GLY A 28 11.42 -13.14 22.80
N ARG A 29 11.59 -13.79 21.64
CA ARG A 29 12.33 -15.07 21.52
C ARG A 29 13.83 -14.86 21.33
N ALA A 30 14.25 -13.79 20.65
CA ALA A 30 15.67 -13.46 20.46
C ALA A 30 16.36 -13.00 21.76
N LEU A 31 15.63 -12.33 22.67
CA LEU A 31 16.21 -11.78 23.89
C LEU A 31 16.53 -12.82 24.99
N ARG A 32 16.05 -14.07 24.86
CA ARG A 32 16.33 -15.16 25.81
C ARG A 32 17.60 -15.96 25.50
N TRP A 33 18.18 -15.81 24.31
CA TRP A 33 19.41 -16.51 23.91
C TRP A 33 20.69 -15.68 24.05
N LEU A 34 20.60 -14.35 24.14
CA LEU A 34 21.77 -13.46 24.19
C LEU A 34 22.26 -13.07 25.61
N MET A 35 21.54 -13.42 26.68
CA MET A 35 21.96 -13.10 28.06
C MET A 35 22.92 -14.11 28.70
N GLY A 36 23.66 -14.88 27.89
CA GLY A 36 24.43 -16.01 28.40
C GLY A 36 25.75 -16.26 27.70
N LEU A 37 26.55 -15.23 27.35
CA LEU A 37 28.00 -15.38 27.13
C LEU A 37 28.69 -14.02 26.90
N ALA A 38 29.90 -13.90 27.44
CA ALA A 38 30.89 -12.84 27.22
C ALA A 38 30.82 -11.58 28.10
N ALA A 39 30.98 -11.78 29.41
CA ALA A 39 31.82 -10.90 30.21
C ALA A 39 33.26 -11.44 30.18
N ALA A 40 34.12 -10.88 29.32
CA ALA A 40 35.58 -10.80 29.46
C ALA A 40 36.24 -10.52 28.10
N LEU A 41 36.73 -9.28 27.92
CA LEU A 41 38.02 -8.89 27.34
C LEU A 41 37.93 -7.43 26.88
N LEU A 42 38.28 -6.54 27.82
CA LEU A 42 38.40 -5.10 27.61
C LEU A 42 39.70 -4.78 26.87
N ALA A 43 39.59 -4.31 25.63
CA ALA A 43 40.51 -3.35 25.05
C ALA A 43 39.67 -2.18 24.53
N PRO A 44 40.02 -0.91 24.82
CA PRO A 44 39.23 0.22 24.34
C PRO A 44 39.39 0.34 22.81
N PRO A 45 38.30 0.32 22.03
CA PRO A 45 38.39 0.72 20.64
C PRO A 45 38.67 2.23 20.58
N LEU A 46 39.55 2.62 19.66
CA LEU A 46 39.65 3.98 19.16
C LEU A 46 38.26 4.39 18.67
N PHE A 47 37.59 5.28 19.42
CA PHE A 47 36.36 5.91 19.00
C PHE A 47 36.65 6.73 17.73
N ALA A 48 36.33 6.15 16.58
CA ALA A 48 35.96 6.94 15.43
C ALA A 48 34.75 7.76 15.86
N ALA A 49 34.83 9.09 15.76
CA ALA A 49 33.69 9.94 16.01
C ALA A 49 32.53 9.46 15.14
N GLU A 50 31.50 8.88 15.78
CA GLU A 50 30.20 8.68 15.16
C GLU A 50 29.78 10.05 14.65
N ARG A 51 29.85 10.24 13.33
CA ARG A 51 29.21 11.39 12.71
C ARG A 51 27.74 11.24 13.05
N GLU A 52 27.22 12.16 13.86
CA GLU A 52 25.78 12.31 14.03
C GLU A 52 25.16 12.24 12.62
N PRO A 53 24.23 11.30 12.37
CA PRO A 53 23.59 11.22 11.06
C PRO A 53 22.98 12.60 10.80
N ALA A 54 23.40 13.23 9.70
CA ALA A 54 22.87 14.51 9.31
C ALA A 54 21.34 14.37 9.29
N VAL A 55 20.64 15.16 10.11
CA VAL A 55 19.18 15.16 10.16
C VAL A 55 18.69 15.46 8.76
N GLN A 56 18.25 14.43 8.05
CA GLN A 56 17.85 14.57 6.66
C GLN A 56 16.49 15.29 6.67
N ALA A 57 16.40 16.38 5.91
CA ALA A 57 15.21 17.20 5.87
C ALA A 57 14.02 16.38 5.33
N CYS A 58 12.85 16.53 5.96
CA CYS A 58 11.62 15.91 5.51
C CYS A 58 11.26 16.39 4.09
N PRO A 59 10.99 15.49 3.12
CA PRO A 59 10.72 15.84 1.72
C PRO A 59 9.27 16.33 1.48
N ALA A 60 8.73 17.15 2.38
CA ALA A 60 7.37 17.68 2.25
C ALA A 60 7.17 18.50 0.97
N GLU A 61 8.19 19.25 0.54
CA GLU A 61 8.14 20.04 -0.70
C GLU A 61 7.97 19.16 -1.96
N GLN A 62 8.58 17.96 -1.99
CA GLN A 62 8.42 17.03 -3.11
C GLN A 62 6.98 16.53 -3.22
N LEU A 63 6.37 16.19 -2.08
CA LEU A 63 4.95 15.81 -2.01
C LEU A 63 4.05 16.97 -2.48
N GLU A 64 4.26 18.18 -1.95
CA GLU A 64 3.48 19.37 -2.31
C GLU A 64 3.59 19.70 -3.81
N GLN A 65 4.80 19.64 -4.37
CA GLN A 65 5.02 19.84 -5.80
C GLN A 65 4.27 18.80 -6.63
N ARG A 66 4.29 17.52 -6.22
CA ARG A 66 3.60 16.44 -6.91
C ARG A 66 2.10 16.66 -6.89
N LEU A 67 1.51 16.96 -5.74
CA LEU A 67 0.08 17.27 -5.61
C LEU A 67 -0.31 18.54 -6.37
N GLY A 68 0.56 19.54 -6.44
CA GLY A 68 0.38 20.74 -7.25
C GLY A 68 0.28 20.43 -8.75
N SER A 69 1.06 19.47 -9.24
CA SER A 69 0.97 19.01 -10.64
C SER A 69 -0.38 18.35 -10.94
N TYR A 70 -0.91 17.55 -10.02
CA TYR A 70 -2.24 16.95 -10.16
C TYR A 70 -3.35 17.99 -10.08
N ALA A 71 -3.26 18.97 -9.18
CA ALA A 71 -4.23 20.06 -9.10
C ALA A 71 -4.29 20.91 -10.39
N ALA A 72 -3.17 21.03 -11.12
CA ALA A 72 -3.14 21.69 -12.42
C ALA A 72 -3.80 20.85 -13.54
N LEU A 73 -3.68 19.52 -13.47
CA LEU A 73 -4.26 18.58 -14.44
C LEU A 73 -5.77 18.34 -14.21
N TYR A 74 -6.21 18.36 -12.96
CA TYR A 74 -7.59 18.08 -12.54
C TYR A 74 -8.15 19.27 -11.75
N PRO A 75 -8.52 20.38 -12.41
CA PRO A 75 -8.91 21.63 -11.75
C PRO A 75 -10.24 21.53 -10.98
N ASP A 76 -11.04 20.50 -11.27
CA ASP A 76 -12.28 20.15 -10.58
C ASP A 76 -12.07 19.24 -9.35
N MET A 77 -10.81 18.89 -9.02
CA MET A 77 -10.43 18.11 -7.85
C MET A 77 -9.38 18.83 -6.99
N ARG A 78 -9.61 18.89 -5.69
CA ARG A 78 -8.63 19.37 -4.71
C ARG A 78 -7.87 18.19 -4.12
N PHE A 79 -6.55 18.21 -4.22
CA PHE A 79 -5.67 17.24 -3.58
C PHE A 79 -5.22 17.77 -2.21
N VAL A 80 -5.44 16.99 -1.16
CA VAL A 80 -5.08 17.36 0.21
C VAL A 80 -4.38 16.19 0.87
N ASN A 81 -3.15 16.43 1.35
CA ASN A 81 -2.47 15.49 2.22
C ASN A 81 -2.73 15.81 3.70
N LEU A 82 -2.95 14.75 4.48
CA LEU A 82 -3.01 14.75 5.93
C LEU A 82 -1.81 13.95 6.44
N THR A 83 -0.96 14.56 7.25
CA THR A 83 0.33 13.97 7.66
C THR A 83 0.21 13.03 8.85
N GLY A 84 -0.81 13.20 9.69
CA GLY A 84 -1.02 12.35 10.87
C GLY A 84 -0.04 12.64 12.00
N GLY A 85 0.31 11.62 12.78
CA GLY A 85 1.15 11.76 13.97
C GLY A 85 0.56 12.74 14.99
N ASP A 86 1.38 13.68 15.48
CA ASP A 86 0.95 14.71 16.43
C ASP A 86 -0.12 15.66 15.86
N ALA A 87 -0.24 15.75 14.53
CA ALA A 87 -1.21 16.61 13.86
C ALA A 87 -2.57 15.94 13.59
N THR A 88 -2.73 14.65 13.91
CA THR A 88 -3.92 13.84 13.54
C THR A 88 -5.26 14.53 13.85
N TRP A 89 -5.41 15.15 15.03
CA TRP A 89 -6.66 15.85 15.38
C TRP A 89 -6.88 17.14 14.60
N ALA A 90 -5.82 17.89 14.31
CA ALA A 90 -5.88 19.09 13.49
C ALA A 90 -6.22 18.71 12.04
N ASP A 91 -5.63 17.65 11.51
CA ASP A 91 -5.90 17.09 10.19
C ASP A 91 -7.35 16.65 10.03
N LEU A 92 -7.89 15.88 10.97
CA LEU A 92 -9.30 15.47 10.95
C LEU A 92 -10.26 16.66 11.08
N THR A 93 -9.91 17.68 11.87
CA THR A 93 -10.71 18.91 11.99
C THR A 93 -10.70 19.70 10.68
N ARG A 94 -9.53 19.82 10.04
CA ARG A 94 -9.37 20.45 8.73
C ARG A 94 -10.17 19.69 7.67
N LEU A 95 -10.10 18.37 7.66
CA LEU A 95 -10.85 17.53 6.74
C LEU A 95 -12.36 17.71 6.91
N ARG A 96 -12.89 17.58 8.14
CA ARG A 96 -14.32 17.78 8.42
C ARG A 96 -14.78 19.16 7.96
N THR A 97 -13.96 20.18 8.23
CA THR A 97 -14.23 21.52 7.74
C THR A 97 -14.34 21.46 6.22
N LEU A 98 -13.29 21.04 5.53
CA LEU A 98 -13.16 20.98 4.07
C LEU A 98 -14.31 20.25 3.37
N LEU A 99 -14.81 19.17 3.94
CA LEU A 99 -15.85 18.34 3.33
C LEU A 99 -17.28 18.89 3.49
N GLY A 100 -17.54 19.71 4.52
CA GLY A 100 -18.89 20.20 4.80
C GLY A 100 -19.72 19.24 5.67
N PRO A 101 -21.03 19.52 5.84
CA PRO A 101 -21.89 18.77 6.76
C PRO A 101 -22.36 17.43 6.19
N GLU A 102 -22.64 17.32 4.89
CA GLU A 102 -23.16 16.10 4.26
C GLU A 102 -22.31 15.60 3.08
N PRO A 103 -20.99 15.39 3.26
CA PRO A 103 -20.15 14.88 2.18
C PRO A 103 -20.51 13.44 1.81
N VAL A 104 -20.10 13.06 0.60
CA VAL A 104 -20.25 11.70 0.06
C VAL A 104 -18.86 11.15 -0.25
N ASN A 105 -18.54 9.93 0.18
CA ASN A 105 -17.34 9.23 -0.28
C ASN A 105 -17.67 8.64 -1.67
N LEU A 106 -16.75 8.73 -2.62
CA LEU A 106 -16.92 8.24 -3.98
C LEU A 106 -16.11 6.95 -4.26
N ASP A 107 -15.40 6.43 -3.27
CA ASP A 107 -14.67 5.16 -3.35
C ASP A 107 -15.62 3.96 -3.48
N TYR A 108 -16.80 4.05 -2.85
CA TYR A 108 -17.79 2.97 -2.75
C TYR A 108 -19.16 3.43 -3.22
N GLU A 109 -20.04 2.52 -3.60
CA GLU A 109 -21.42 2.85 -3.89
C GLU A 109 -22.13 3.23 -2.57
N HIS A 110 -22.85 4.35 -2.56
CA HIS A 110 -23.55 4.87 -1.37
C HIS A 110 -25.07 4.85 -1.57
N PRO A 111 -25.76 3.77 -1.16
CA PRO A 111 -27.20 3.83 -0.91
C PRO A 111 -27.51 4.96 0.07
N GLU A 112 -28.58 5.72 -0.19
CA GLU A 112 -28.93 6.91 0.59
C GLU A 112 -29.08 6.61 2.09
N ASP A 113 -29.65 5.47 2.44
CA ASP A 113 -29.86 5.00 3.81
C ASP A 113 -28.56 4.60 4.52
N LEU A 114 -27.48 4.30 3.78
CA LEU A 114 -26.18 3.92 4.32
C LEU A 114 -25.14 5.05 4.28
N ARG A 115 -25.48 6.20 3.67
CA ARG A 115 -24.56 7.33 3.46
C ARG A 115 -23.80 7.74 4.73
N GLU A 116 -24.54 8.02 5.80
CA GLU A 116 -23.95 8.47 7.08
C GLU A 116 -23.05 7.40 7.72
N THR A 117 -23.45 6.12 7.63
CA THR A 117 -22.69 4.99 8.17
C THR A 117 -21.38 4.80 7.41
N LEU A 118 -21.42 4.86 6.08
CA LEU A 118 -20.24 4.74 5.23
C LEU A 118 -19.30 5.94 5.40
N MET A 119 -19.84 7.15 5.56
CA MET A 119 -19.03 8.33 5.87
C MET A 119 -18.31 8.19 7.22
N ARG A 120 -18.99 7.70 8.26
CA ARG A 120 -18.36 7.39 9.55
C ARG A 120 -17.25 6.35 9.42
N ALA A 121 -17.49 5.27 8.67
CA ALA A 121 -16.48 4.24 8.42
C ALA A 121 -15.27 4.81 7.66
N SER A 122 -15.51 5.68 6.67
CA SER A 122 -14.46 6.33 5.87
C SER A 122 -13.57 7.24 6.73
N LEU A 123 -14.16 8.07 7.59
CA LEU A 123 -13.41 8.91 8.52
C LEU A 123 -12.67 8.07 9.57
N GLY A 124 -13.26 6.96 10.03
CA GLY A 124 -12.61 6.00 10.91
C GLY A 124 -11.38 5.36 10.26
N ARG A 125 -11.48 4.95 8.98
CA ARG A 125 -10.35 4.45 8.19
C ARG A 125 -9.25 5.51 8.08
N ILE A 126 -9.59 6.75 7.70
CA ILE A 126 -8.61 7.85 7.62
C ILE A 126 -7.91 8.07 8.96
N HIS A 127 -8.64 8.07 10.07
CA HIS A 127 -8.03 8.21 11.40
C HIS A 127 -7.02 7.09 11.70
N LEU A 128 -7.34 5.84 11.36
CA LEU A 128 -6.43 4.71 11.50
C LEU A 128 -5.19 4.86 10.61
N MET A 129 -5.38 5.28 9.34
CA MET A 129 -4.25 5.49 8.42
C MET A 129 -3.31 6.58 8.93
N LEU A 130 -3.85 7.68 9.47
CA LEU A 130 -3.04 8.76 10.07
C LEU A 130 -2.32 8.34 11.35
N THR A 131 -2.98 7.52 12.18
CA THR A 131 -2.41 7.04 13.45
C THR A 131 -1.27 6.05 13.21
N HIS A 132 -1.38 5.28 12.13
CA HIS A 132 -0.42 4.24 11.77
C HIS A 132 0.52 4.64 10.64
N GLN A 133 0.43 5.89 10.16
CA GLN A 133 1.25 6.46 9.10
C GLN A 133 1.25 5.57 7.84
N VAL A 134 0.08 5.04 7.49
CA VAL A 134 -0.14 4.19 6.32
C VAL A 134 -0.60 5.07 5.16
N PRO A 135 0.12 5.09 4.03
CA PRO A 135 -0.34 5.71 2.80
C PRO A 135 -1.71 5.16 2.40
N SER A 136 -2.61 6.06 2.05
CA SER A 136 -3.93 5.73 1.56
C SER A 136 -4.52 6.96 0.89
N ALA A 137 -5.46 6.74 -0.03
CA ALA A 137 -6.33 7.78 -0.55
C ALA A 137 -7.83 7.46 -0.37
N ALA A 138 -8.63 8.53 -0.42
CA ALA A 138 -10.09 8.49 -0.53
C ALA A 138 -10.59 9.72 -1.29
N LEU A 139 -11.55 9.53 -2.19
CA LEU A 139 -12.21 10.61 -2.92
C LEU A 139 -13.54 10.97 -2.25
N PHE A 140 -13.76 12.27 -2.02
CA PHE A 140 -15.02 12.77 -1.51
C PHE A 140 -15.63 13.80 -2.44
N GLN A 141 -16.96 13.80 -2.53
CA GLN A 141 -17.72 14.96 -2.93
C GLN A 141 -18.04 15.80 -1.70
N ALA A 142 -17.53 17.03 -1.67
CA ALA A 142 -17.81 17.98 -0.61
C ALA A 142 -19.20 18.59 -0.79
N ASP A 143 -19.92 18.74 0.31
CA ASP A 143 -21.21 19.45 0.35
C ASP A 143 -20.97 20.87 0.88
N ARG A 144 -20.50 21.76 0.00
CA ARG A 144 -20.21 23.15 0.37
C ARG A 144 -20.86 24.14 -0.59
N PRO A 145 -21.54 25.18 -0.07
CA PRO A 145 -22.29 26.12 -0.90
C PRO A 145 -21.44 27.13 -1.70
N ARG A 146 -20.10 27.09 -1.68
CA ARG A 146 -19.25 28.07 -2.41
C ARG A 146 -17.92 27.52 -2.92
N ASP A 147 -17.70 27.84 -4.20
CA ASP A 147 -16.58 27.64 -5.12
C ASP A 147 -16.07 26.22 -5.35
N PRO A 148 -16.12 25.72 -6.61
CA PRO A 148 -15.45 24.48 -6.99
C PRO A 148 -13.95 24.56 -6.65
N PRO A 149 -13.26 23.42 -6.50
CA PRO A 149 -13.70 22.06 -6.81
C PRO A 149 -14.63 21.41 -5.76
N ASP A 150 -15.63 20.68 -6.25
CA ASP A 150 -16.56 19.88 -5.44
C ASP A 150 -15.94 18.54 -5.01
N LEU A 151 -14.87 18.11 -5.69
CA LEU A 151 -14.17 16.87 -5.40
C LEU A 151 -12.92 17.13 -4.54
N VAL A 152 -12.73 16.29 -3.52
CA VAL A 152 -11.59 16.35 -2.61
C VAL A 152 -10.94 14.98 -2.55
N CYS A 153 -9.77 14.83 -3.15
CA CYS A 153 -8.90 13.66 -2.97
C CYS A 153 -8.06 13.87 -1.71
N VAL A 154 -8.25 13.00 -0.73
CA VAL A 154 -7.57 13.05 0.56
C VAL A 154 -6.52 11.95 0.60
N LEU A 155 -5.27 12.32 0.83
CA LEU A 155 -4.14 11.42 1.00
C LEU A 155 -3.69 11.40 2.46
N THR A 156 -3.20 10.25 2.93
CA THR A 156 -2.62 10.06 4.28
C THR A 156 -1.14 9.67 4.20
N ILE A 157 -0.33 10.45 3.49
CA ILE A 157 1.09 10.17 3.30
C ILE A 157 1.90 11.00 4.29
N ASP A 158 2.73 10.35 5.10
CA ASP A 158 3.78 11.03 5.87
C ASP A 158 5.08 11.06 5.04
N PRO A 159 5.43 12.19 4.39
CA PRO A 159 6.63 12.26 3.56
C PRO A 159 7.90 12.13 4.40
N CYS A 160 7.86 12.45 5.69
CA CYS A 160 9.02 12.37 6.57
C CYS A 160 9.36 10.92 6.93
N GLN A 161 8.37 10.01 6.91
CA GLN A 161 8.64 8.58 7.05
C GLN A 161 8.87 7.90 5.71
N ALA A 162 8.01 8.17 4.72
CA ALA A 162 8.11 7.52 3.42
C ALA A 162 9.40 7.89 2.67
N GLY A 163 9.84 9.14 2.78
CA GLY A 163 11.02 9.67 2.09
C GLY A 163 12.23 9.94 3.00
N ALA A 164 12.27 9.35 4.21
CA ALA A 164 13.37 9.53 5.16
C ALA A 164 14.73 9.17 4.53
N ASP A 165 14.87 7.90 4.14
CA ASP A 165 16.04 7.33 3.47
C ASP A 165 15.63 6.10 2.64
N ASP A 166 16.57 5.57 1.84
CA ASP A 166 16.30 4.42 0.96
C ASP A 166 15.95 3.15 1.75
N LEU A 167 16.46 3.04 2.99
CA LEU A 167 16.17 1.93 3.90
C LEU A 167 14.69 1.98 4.33
N ALA A 168 14.21 3.14 4.78
CA ALA A 168 12.86 3.40 5.21
C ALA A 168 11.86 3.21 4.06
N ALA A 169 12.16 3.74 2.87
CA ALA A 169 11.37 3.55 1.66
C ALA A 169 11.18 2.06 1.33
N THR A 170 12.28 1.30 1.36
CA THR A 170 12.27 -0.14 1.11
C THR A 170 11.50 -0.89 2.21
N ARG A 171 11.70 -0.53 3.48
CA ARG A 171 10.99 -1.13 4.63
C ARG A 171 9.49 -0.93 4.55
N GLN A 172 9.04 0.25 4.13
CA GLN A 172 7.62 0.55 4.05
C GLN A 172 6.92 -0.31 2.99
N LEU A 173 7.53 -0.53 1.83
CA LEU A 173 6.94 -1.36 0.78
C LEU A 173 7.09 -2.87 1.05
N LEU A 174 8.25 -3.28 1.57
CA LEU A 174 8.58 -4.69 1.77
C LEU A 174 8.05 -5.25 3.10
N ASN A 175 7.80 -4.42 4.12
CA ASN A 175 7.15 -4.78 5.39
C ASN A 175 7.68 -6.08 6.04
N LEU A 176 9.01 -6.25 6.07
CA LEU A 176 9.66 -7.39 6.75
C LEU A 176 10.00 -7.07 8.21
N PRO A 177 10.09 -8.09 9.07
CA PRO A 177 10.69 -7.94 10.39
C PRO A 177 12.15 -7.50 10.30
N ASP A 178 12.60 -6.72 11.30
CA ASP A 178 13.95 -6.11 11.31
C ASP A 178 15.08 -7.13 11.12
N GLY A 179 14.95 -8.34 11.67
CA GLY A 179 15.96 -9.40 11.56
C GLY A 179 16.10 -9.98 10.14
N GLU A 180 15.00 -10.08 9.41
CA GLU A 180 15.00 -10.56 8.02
C GLU A 180 15.41 -9.44 7.06
N PHE A 181 14.94 -8.21 7.33
CA PHE A 181 15.26 -7.03 6.53
C PHE A 181 16.77 -6.76 6.48
N GLY A 182 17.51 -7.06 7.55
CA GLY A 182 18.96 -6.89 7.59
C GLY A 182 19.74 -7.69 6.53
N ASN A 183 19.12 -8.69 5.89
CA ASN A 183 19.72 -9.46 4.81
C ASN A 183 19.45 -8.88 3.40
N VAL A 184 18.55 -7.91 3.28
CA VAL A 184 18.21 -7.32 1.98
C VAL A 184 19.41 -6.55 1.45
N PRO A 185 19.92 -6.86 0.25
CA PRO A 185 21.09 -6.17 -0.30
C PRO A 185 20.75 -4.71 -0.62
N GLU A 186 21.68 -3.79 -0.37
CA GLU A 186 21.48 -2.34 -0.67
C GLU A 186 21.11 -2.06 -2.13
N ALA A 187 21.58 -2.90 -3.07
CA ALA A 187 21.22 -2.80 -4.48
C ALA A 187 19.72 -3.05 -4.75
N ALA A 188 19.02 -3.69 -3.81
CA ALA A 188 17.58 -3.88 -3.84
C ALA A 188 16.80 -2.76 -3.16
N TYR A 189 17.47 -1.79 -2.54
CA TYR A 189 16.79 -0.67 -1.91
C TYR A 189 16.08 0.20 -2.96
N LEU A 190 14.96 0.76 -2.53
CA LEU A 190 14.20 1.77 -3.25
C LEU A 190 14.82 3.13 -2.95
N ARG A 191 15.22 3.84 -4.01
CA ARG A 191 15.61 5.24 -3.88
C ARG A 191 14.42 6.03 -3.35
N LYS A 192 14.60 6.70 -2.22
CA LYS A 192 13.53 7.36 -1.47
C LYS A 192 12.78 8.44 -2.25
N GLU A 193 13.47 9.20 -3.11
CA GLU A 193 12.80 10.24 -3.91
C GLU A 193 11.85 9.62 -4.94
N ASP A 194 12.25 8.51 -5.56
CA ASP A 194 11.40 7.78 -6.51
C ASP A 194 10.25 7.07 -5.79
N PHE A 195 10.52 6.54 -4.59
CA PHE A 195 9.52 5.89 -3.77
C PHE A 195 8.40 6.85 -3.34
N LEU A 196 8.75 8.06 -2.90
CA LEU A 196 7.74 9.05 -2.52
C LEU A 196 6.87 9.45 -3.73
N GLU A 197 7.48 9.65 -4.91
CA GLU A 197 6.73 9.90 -6.16
C GLU A 197 5.80 8.73 -6.51
N PHE A 198 6.31 7.51 -6.43
CA PHE A 198 5.54 6.29 -6.71
C PHE A 198 4.35 6.14 -5.76
N VAL A 199 4.53 6.33 -4.45
CA VAL A 199 3.45 6.25 -3.46
C VAL A 199 2.40 7.33 -3.73
N VAL A 200 2.81 8.57 -4.03
CA VAL A 200 1.85 9.62 -4.36
C VAL A 200 1.05 9.28 -5.62
N ASP A 201 1.70 8.81 -6.67
CA ASP A 201 1.00 8.44 -7.91
C ASP A 201 0.07 7.25 -7.71
N HIS A 202 0.49 6.25 -6.92
CA HIS A 202 -0.31 5.10 -6.55
C HIS A 202 -1.58 5.54 -5.82
N GLU A 203 -1.44 6.38 -4.79
CA GLU A 203 -2.60 6.84 -4.01
C GLU A 203 -3.50 7.79 -4.80
N VAL A 204 -2.93 8.65 -5.65
CA VAL A 204 -3.72 9.52 -6.53
C VAL A 204 -4.51 8.69 -7.54
N TYR A 205 -3.97 7.57 -8.06
CA TYR A 205 -4.72 6.69 -8.95
C TYR A 205 -6.05 6.26 -8.34
N HIS A 206 -6.09 5.90 -7.04
CA HIS A 206 -7.34 5.47 -6.39
C HIS A 206 -8.42 6.56 -6.47
N CYS A 207 -8.06 7.83 -6.25
CA CYS A 207 -8.97 8.96 -6.43
C CYS A 207 -9.37 9.15 -7.90
N LEU A 208 -8.42 9.11 -8.84
CA LEU A 208 -8.68 9.31 -10.26
C LEU A 208 -9.58 8.20 -10.83
N LYS A 209 -9.37 6.96 -10.40
CA LYS A 209 -10.22 5.81 -10.74
C LYS A 209 -11.63 6.01 -10.20
N ALA A 210 -11.79 6.40 -8.94
CA ALA A 210 -13.11 6.67 -8.37
C ALA A 210 -13.84 7.79 -9.14
N HIS A 211 -13.12 8.80 -9.59
CA HIS A 211 -13.66 9.90 -10.40
C HIS A 211 -14.05 9.48 -11.83
N THR A 212 -13.19 8.74 -12.52
CA THR A 212 -13.33 8.46 -13.96
C THR A 212 -14.08 7.17 -14.27
N VAL A 213 -13.92 6.14 -13.44
CA VAL A 213 -14.58 4.83 -13.60
C VAL A 213 -15.81 4.72 -12.70
N GLY A 214 -15.77 5.39 -11.54
CA GLY A 214 -16.84 5.39 -10.56
C GLY A 214 -16.53 4.53 -9.32
N PRO A 215 -17.45 4.55 -8.35
CA PRO A 215 -17.31 3.86 -7.08
C PRO A 215 -17.27 2.34 -7.23
N GLN A 216 -16.67 1.66 -6.25
CA GLN A 216 -16.78 0.20 -6.12
C GLN A 216 -18.24 -0.18 -5.79
N PRO A 217 -18.88 -1.08 -6.57
CA PRO A 217 -20.25 -1.48 -6.33
C PRO A 217 -20.38 -2.25 -5.01
N MET A 218 -21.49 -2.09 -4.30
CA MET A 218 -21.76 -2.84 -3.08
C MET A 218 -22.24 -4.26 -3.41
N SER A 219 -21.83 -5.25 -2.61
CA SER A 219 -22.33 -6.62 -2.73
C SER A 219 -22.33 -7.35 -1.40
N GLY A 220 -23.32 -8.22 -1.21
CA GLY A 220 -23.35 -9.20 -0.11
C GLY A 220 -22.48 -10.44 -0.35
N LYS A 221 -21.80 -10.52 -1.51
CA LYS A 221 -20.92 -11.65 -1.83
C LYS A 221 -19.72 -11.68 -0.86
N PRO A 222 -19.34 -12.86 -0.32
CA PRO A 222 -18.14 -12.98 0.52
C PRO A 222 -16.90 -12.46 -0.20
N LEU A 223 -15.98 -11.80 0.51
CA LEU A 223 -14.71 -11.30 -0.05
C LEU A 223 -14.87 -10.29 -1.22
N TRP A 224 -16.05 -9.74 -1.47
CA TRP A 224 -16.29 -8.79 -2.56
C TRP A 224 -15.40 -7.54 -2.48
N ALA A 225 -15.23 -6.97 -1.29
CA ALA A 225 -14.33 -5.83 -1.09
C ALA A 225 -12.87 -6.20 -1.40
N GLY A 226 -12.43 -7.42 -1.06
CA GLY A 226 -11.08 -7.89 -1.38
C GLY A 226 -10.85 -8.07 -2.88
N TYR A 227 -11.86 -8.57 -3.59
CA TYR A 227 -11.82 -8.67 -5.06
C TYR A 227 -11.57 -7.32 -5.71
N HIS A 228 -12.34 -6.29 -5.36
CA HIS A 228 -12.16 -4.96 -5.93
C HIS A 228 -10.87 -4.29 -5.46
N HIS A 229 -10.48 -4.45 -4.20
CA HIS A 229 -9.21 -3.95 -3.70
C HIS A 229 -8.04 -4.53 -4.51
N HIS A 230 -7.97 -5.85 -4.69
CA HIS A 230 -6.93 -6.49 -5.48
C HIS A 230 -6.83 -5.96 -6.93
N LEU A 231 -7.96 -5.69 -7.58
CA LEU A 231 -7.97 -5.09 -8.92
C LEU A 231 -7.49 -3.65 -8.91
N ASP A 232 -7.96 -2.86 -7.94
CA ASP A 232 -7.61 -1.44 -7.83
C ASP A 232 -6.11 -1.28 -7.51
N GLU A 233 -5.51 -2.15 -6.69
CA GLU A 233 -4.06 -2.19 -6.44
C GLU A 233 -3.23 -2.46 -7.71
N LYS A 234 -3.72 -3.35 -8.61
CA LYS A 234 -3.06 -3.57 -9.91
C LYS A 234 -3.04 -2.31 -10.77
N GLY A 235 -4.16 -1.60 -10.83
CA GLY A 235 -4.26 -0.35 -11.55
C GLY A 235 -3.35 0.72 -10.96
N ALA A 236 -3.31 0.83 -9.63
CA ALA A 236 -2.51 1.82 -8.92
C ALA A 236 -1.01 1.62 -9.14
N ASP A 237 -0.50 0.39 -8.97
CA ASP A 237 0.90 0.07 -9.23
C ASP A 237 1.27 0.23 -10.73
N ALA A 238 0.36 -0.14 -11.64
CA ALA A 238 0.58 0.06 -13.08
C ALA A 238 0.69 1.56 -13.43
N TYR A 239 -0.21 2.39 -12.92
CA TYR A 239 -0.20 3.83 -13.14
C TYR A 239 1.08 4.48 -12.59
N ALA A 240 1.41 4.21 -11.33
CA ALA A 240 2.58 4.76 -10.67
C ALA A 240 3.89 4.37 -11.37
N LEU A 241 4.01 3.10 -11.78
CA LEU A 241 5.20 2.62 -12.48
C LEU A 241 5.32 3.20 -13.90
N ALA A 242 4.20 3.31 -14.63
CA ALA A 242 4.19 3.87 -15.97
C ALA A 242 4.57 5.36 -15.96
N ARG A 243 4.05 6.13 -14.99
CA ARG A 243 4.46 7.53 -14.75
C ARG A 243 5.94 7.65 -14.44
N HIS A 244 6.45 6.80 -13.55
CA HIS A 244 7.87 6.77 -13.22
C HIS A 244 8.74 6.52 -14.47
N ILE A 245 8.42 5.51 -15.28
CA ILE A 245 9.19 5.22 -16.51
C ILE A 245 9.11 6.38 -17.51
N LYS A 246 7.93 6.99 -17.70
CA LYS A 246 7.73 8.18 -18.54
C LYS A 246 8.65 9.31 -18.12
N GLU A 247 8.65 9.66 -16.83
CA GLU A 247 9.40 10.82 -16.31
C GLU A 247 10.90 10.60 -16.33
N ARG A 248 11.35 9.36 -16.18
CA ARG A 248 12.78 9.02 -16.26
C ARG A 248 13.26 8.73 -17.68
N GLY A 249 12.34 8.50 -18.62
CA GLY A 249 12.65 8.15 -20.02
C GLY A 249 13.44 6.84 -20.15
N ARG A 250 13.33 5.94 -19.17
CA ARG A 250 14.00 4.63 -19.13
C ARG A 250 13.44 3.76 -18.00
N ILE A 251 13.65 2.45 -18.10
CA ILE A 251 13.50 1.52 -16.97
C ILE A 251 14.67 1.76 -15.99
N THR A 252 14.37 1.95 -14.71
CA THR A 252 15.39 2.21 -13.67
C THR A 252 15.50 1.04 -12.71
N ALA A 253 16.57 1.00 -11.90
CA ALA A 253 16.71 0.03 -10.83
C ALA A 253 15.55 0.10 -9.81
N PHE A 254 15.00 1.29 -9.56
CA PHE A 254 13.79 1.45 -8.74
C PHE A 254 12.61 0.65 -9.32
N ALA A 255 12.34 0.78 -10.62
CA ALA A 255 11.25 0.06 -11.28
C ALA A 255 11.41 -1.47 -11.17
N GLU A 256 12.64 -1.96 -11.37
CA GLU A 256 12.97 -3.38 -11.20
C GLU A 256 12.83 -3.83 -9.73
N ASN A 257 13.21 -3.01 -8.77
CA ASN A 257 13.12 -3.33 -7.35
C ASN A 257 11.67 -3.33 -6.86
N VAL A 258 10.81 -2.41 -7.33
CA VAL A 258 9.36 -2.46 -7.06
C VAL A 258 8.77 -3.78 -7.54
N GLN A 259 9.11 -4.24 -8.75
CA GLN A 259 8.68 -5.55 -9.24
C GLN A 259 9.11 -6.70 -8.32
N ARG A 260 10.39 -6.72 -7.90
CA ARG A 260 10.91 -7.76 -6.98
C ARG A 260 10.18 -7.74 -5.64
N ILE A 261 9.92 -6.55 -5.09
CA ILE A 261 9.23 -6.40 -3.81
C ILE A 261 7.77 -6.84 -3.92
N ARG A 262 7.03 -6.45 -4.96
CA ARG A 262 5.64 -6.91 -5.15
C ARG A 262 5.52 -8.41 -5.42
N ASN A 263 6.54 -9.05 -6.00
CA ASN A 263 6.63 -10.52 -6.08
C ASN A 263 6.79 -11.20 -4.70
N LEU A 264 7.19 -10.45 -3.67
CA LEU A 264 7.31 -10.91 -2.29
C LEU A 264 6.05 -10.64 -1.46
N ALA A 265 4.97 -10.11 -2.05
CA ALA A 265 3.77 -9.76 -1.29
C ALA A 265 3.16 -10.97 -0.53
N LEU A 266 3.28 -12.19 -1.07
CA LEU A 266 2.87 -13.39 -0.34
C LEU A 266 3.77 -13.70 0.86
N TYR A 267 5.08 -13.47 0.72
CA TYR A 267 6.02 -13.64 1.83
C TYR A 267 5.75 -12.65 2.98
N THR A 268 5.13 -11.51 2.67
CA THR A 268 4.77 -10.46 3.62
C THR A 268 3.30 -10.51 4.04
N LEU A 269 2.61 -11.62 3.70
CA LEU A 269 1.22 -11.92 4.04
C LEU A 269 0.21 -10.92 3.46
N ASP A 270 0.52 -10.35 2.30
CA ASP A 270 -0.28 -9.35 1.61
C ASP A 270 -0.67 -9.81 0.20
N PRO A 271 -1.59 -10.79 0.08
CA PRO A 271 -2.01 -11.28 -1.22
C PRO A 271 -2.76 -10.22 -2.05
N ASP A 272 -3.33 -9.19 -1.43
CA ASP A 272 -4.06 -8.16 -2.18
C ASP A 272 -3.08 -7.30 -3.02
N HIS A 273 -1.87 -7.06 -2.51
CA HIS A 273 -0.79 -6.35 -3.20
C HIS A 273 0.14 -7.23 -4.05
N PHE A 274 -0.26 -8.46 -4.38
CA PHE A 274 0.45 -9.27 -5.39
C PHE A 274 0.08 -8.79 -6.80
N THR A 275 0.60 -7.63 -7.19
CA THR A 275 0.29 -6.86 -8.42
C THR A 275 1.31 -7.07 -9.54
N CYS A 276 2.14 -8.09 -9.39
CA CYS A 276 3.35 -8.25 -10.18
C CYS A 276 3.10 -8.56 -11.66
N ASP A 277 1.92 -9.06 -12.02
CA ASP A 277 1.49 -9.23 -13.41
C ASP A 277 1.22 -7.89 -14.09
N ALA A 278 0.58 -6.94 -13.40
CA ALA A 278 0.36 -5.58 -13.88
C ALA A 278 1.69 -4.83 -14.08
N ILE A 279 2.60 -4.95 -13.11
CA ILE A 279 3.96 -4.40 -13.21
C ILE A 279 4.73 -4.99 -14.39
N GLU A 280 4.65 -6.31 -14.62
CA GLU A 280 5.28 -6.96 -15.77
C GLU A 280 4.75 -6.44 -17.10
N ARG A 281 3.43 -6.20 -17.20
CA ARG A 281 2.85 -5.62 -18.41
C ARG A 281 3.37 -4.21 -18.68
N VAL A 282 3.49 -3.37 -17.65
CA VAL A 282 4.07 -2.02 -17.80
C VAL A 282 5.54 -2.08 -18.21
N LEU A 283 6.35 -2.94 -17.58
CA LEU A 283 7.77 -3.09 -17.90
C LEU A 283 8.02 -3.67 -19.31
N ALA A 284 7.05 -4.38 -19.87
CA ALA A 284 7.12 -4.92 -21.23
C ALA A 284 6.80 -3.88 -22.32
N LEU A 285 6.25 -2.72 -21.96
CA LEU A 285 5.93 -1.66 -22.92
C LEU A 285 7.22 -0.92 -23.37
N PRO A 286 7.30 -0.50 -24.64
CA PRO A 286 8.39 0.35 -25.10
C PRO A 286 8.45 1.68 -24.32
N VAL A 287 9.64 2.07 -23.87
CA VAL A 287 9.85 3.29 -23.10
C VAL A 287 9.43 4.54 -23.88
N ASP A 288 9.67 4.56 -25.19
CA ASP A 288 9.27 5.64 -26.09
C ASP A 288 7.75 5.76 -26.21
N GLU A 289 7.02 4.64 -26.15
CA GLU A 289 5.56 4.65 -26.11
C GLU A 289 5.05 5.28 -24.80
N LEU A 290 5.59 4.86 -23.65
CA LEU A 290 5.23 5.44 -22.35
C LEU A 290 5.61 6.93 -22.26
N ALA A 291 6.77 7.31 -22.81
CA ALA A 291 7.24 8.69 -22.82
C ALA A 291 6.31 9.62 -23.63
N ALA A 292 5.72 9.10 -24.71
CA ALA A 292 4.83 9.85 -25.59
C ALA A 292 3.42 10.07 -25.00
N ARG A 293 2.95 9.19 -24.10
CA ARG A 293 1.61 9.28 -23.49
C ARG A 293 1.49 10.46 -22.54
N ASN A 294 0.40 11.22 -22.58
CA ASN A 294 0.06 12.20 -21.54
C ASN A 294 -0.50 11.52 -20.28
N GLU A 295 -0.74 12.27 -19.20
CA GLU A 295 -1.18 11.74 -17.91
C GLU A 295 -2.55 11.07 -17.95
N HIS A 296 -3.44 11.49 -18.85
CA HIS A 296 -4.74 10.86 -19.07
C HIS A 296 -4.59 9.52 -19.80
N GLU A 297 -3.77 9.47 -20.84
CA GLU A 297 -3.47 8.23 -21.58
C GLU A 297 -2.73 7.18 -20.72
N LEU A 298 -1.99 7.61 -19.69
CA LEU A 298 -1.43 6.72 -18.68
C LEU A 298 -2.49 6.19 -17.70
N LEU A 299 -3.47 7.03 -17.33
CA LEU A 299 -4.61 6.59 -16.50
C LEU A 299 -5.48 5.58 -17.24
N GLU A 300 -5.77 5.84 -18.52
CA GLU A 300 -6.48 4.90 -19.41
C GLU A 300 -5.72 3.58 -19.53
N LEU A 301 -4.40 3.61 -19.78
CA LEU A 301 -3.55 2.42 -19.80
C LEU A 301 -3.67 1.59 -18.51
N ALA A 302 -3.61 2.24 -17.35
CA ALA A 302 -3.73 1.57 -16.06
C ALA A 302 -5.12 0.94 -15.85
N ASN A 303 -6.18 1.63 -16.27
CA ASN A 303 -7.55 1.12 -16.21
C ASN A 303 -7.77 -0.07 -17.17
N ASP A 304 -7.20 0.00 -18.38
CA ASP A 304 -7.23 -1.08 -19.36
C ASP A 304 -6.50 -2.32 -18.85
N LEU A 305 -5.29 -2.15 -18.29
CA LEU A 305 -4.55 -3.26 -17.67
C LEU A 305 -5.30 -3.87 -16.49
N ARG A 306 -5.89 -3.04 -15.63
CA ARG A 306 -6.75 -3.49 -14.53
C ARG A 306 -7.92 -4.34 -15.03
N ALA A 307 -8.55 -3.94 -16.14
CA ALA A 307 -9.65 -4.68 -16.74
C ALA A 307 -9.20 -5.97 -17.46
N GLU A 308 -8.08 -5.93 -18.20
CA GLU A 308 -7.50 -7.10 -18.87
C GLU A 308 -7.10 -8.19 -17.86
N LEU A 309 -6.55 -7.77 -16.71
CA LEU A 309 -6.07 -8.65 -15.66
C LEU A 309 -7.15 -9.05 -14.65
N ASP A 310 -8.42 -8.69 -14.89
CA ASP A 310 -9.55 -9.08 -14.05
C ASP A 310 -9.89 -10.56 -14.27
N PRO A 311 -9.65 -11.45 -13.29
CA PRO A 311 -9.99 -12.87 -13.44
C PRO A 311 -11.49 -13.14 -13.28
N GLY A 312 -12.29 -12.08 -13.04
CA GLY A 312 -13.65 -12.14 -12.56
C GLY A 312 -13.74 -12.62 -11.11
N TYR A 313 -14.89 -12.40 -10.47
CA TYR A 313 -15.08 -12.79 -9.07
C TYR A 313 -14.81 -14.28 -8.77
N PRO A 314 -15.26 -15.27 -9.57
CA PRO A 314 -14.89 -16.68 -9.34
C PRO A 314 -13.39 -16.94 -9.47
N GLY A 315 -12.72 -16.28 -10.42
CA GLY A 315 -11.28 -16.40 -10.60
C GLY A 315 -10.51 -15.78 -9.42
N TYR A 316 -11.00 -14.67 -8.86
CA TYR A 316 -10.46 -14.11 -7.63
C TYR A 316 -10.61 -15.04 -6.43
N LEU A 317 -11.75 -15.74 -6.28
CA LEU A 317 -11.92 -16.72 -5.21
C LEU A 317 -10.92 -17.89 -5.32
N ALA A 318 -10.66 -18.37 -6.54
CA ALA A 318 -9.62 -19.36 -6.79
C ALA A 318 -8.21 -18.80 -6.52
N TYR A 319 -7.96 -17.55 -6.90
CA TYR A 319 -6.71 -16.84 -6.63
C TYR A 319 -6.44 -16.74 -5.13
N ILE A 320 -7.36 -16.18 -4.33
CA ILE A 320 -7.11 -15.96 -2.91
C ILE A 320 -6.94 -17.28 -2.15
N ALA A 321 -7.68 -18.33 -2.54
CA ALA A 321 -7.46 -19.67 -1.98
C ALA A 321 -6.07 -20.22 -2.33
N SER A 322 -5.62 -20.03 -3.56
CA SER A 322 -4.29 -20.44 -4.02
C SER A 322 -3.17 -19.63 -3.38
N ALA A 323 -3.38 -18.34 -3.14
CA ALA A 323 -2.42 -17.47 -2.47
C ALA A 323 -2.24 -17.87 -1.00
N ILE A 324 -3.33 -18.18 -0.29
CA ILE A 324 -3.26 -18.65 1.10
C ILE A 324 -2.56 -20.01 1.20
N GLU A 325 -2.86 -20.96 0.31
CA GLU A 325 -2.13 -22.24 0.23
C GLU A 325 -0.65 -22.04 -0.14
N ALA A 326 -0.33 -21.09 -1.02
CA ALA A 326 1.07 -20.76 -1.34
C ALA A 326 1.81 -20.20 -0.12
N ILE A 327 1.17 -19.33 0.67
CA ILE A 327 1.72 -18.81 1.94
C ILE A 327 1.98 -19.96 2.93
N ASP A 328 1.06 -20.93 3.03
CA ASP A 328 1.26 -22.13 3.85
C ASP A 328 2.50 -22.93 3.39
N ARG A 329 2.69 -23.11 2.08
CA ARG A 329 3.86 -23.81 1.52
C ARG A 329 5.17 -23.06 1.66
N LEU A 330 5.12 -21.74 1.75
CA LEU A 330 6.26 -20.89 2.09
C LEU A 330 6.60 -20.94 3.60
N GLY A 331 5.89 -21.75 4.40
CA GLY A 331 6.16 -21.91 5.83
C GLY A 331 5.57 -20.79 6.72
N LEU A 332 4.72 -19.93 6.16
CA LEU A 332 4.20 -18.74 6.83
C LEU A 332 2.76 -18.90 7.33
N GLY A 333 2.18 -20.08 7.17
CA GLY A 333 0.77 -20.34 7.43
C GLY A 333 0.28 -20.00 8.84
N ASP A 334 1.12 -20.21 9.86
CA ASP A 334 0.81 -19.91 11.26
C ASP A 334 0.72 -18.40 11.56
N GLN A 335 1.19 -17.56 10.64
CA GLN A 335 1.22 -16.10 10.79
C GLN A 335 0.02 -15.42 10.14
N LEU A 336 -0.72 -16.15 9.30
CA LEU A 336 -1.93 -15.66 8.65
C LEU A 336 -3.00 -15.31 9.68
N ASP A 337 -3.73 -14.23 9.40
CA ASP A 337 -4.91 -13.85 10.17
C ASP A 337 -5.92 -15.02 10.19
N PRO A 338 -6.27 -15.57 11.38
CA PRO A 338 -7.26 -16.64 11.49
C PRO A 338 -8.60 -16.29 10.85
N ALA A 339 -8.99 -15.01 10.87
CA ALA A 339 -10.22 -14.55 10.22
C ALA A 339 -10.12 -14.65 8.69
N LEU A 340 -8.96 -14.35 8.10
CA LEU A 340 -8.74 -14.53 6.66
C LEU A 340 -8.79 -16.02 6.29
N ARG A 341 -8.11 -16.88 7.06
CA ARG A 341 -8.13 -18.34 6.84
C ARG A 341 -9.56 -18.89 6.92
N ALA A 342 -10.36 -18.45 7.89
CA ALA A 342 -11.76 -18.85 8.01
C ALA A 342 -12.61 -18.37 6.81
N ARG A 343 -12.35 -17.18 6.27
CA ARG A 343 -13.10 -16.63 5.12
C ARG A 343 -12.83 -17.35 3.81
N VAL A 344 -11.66 -17.99 3.66
CA VAL A 344 -11.32 -18.79 2.48
C VAL A 344 -11.60 -20.28 2.66
N GLN A 345 -12.05 -20.70 3.84
CA GLN A 345 -12.36 -22.09 4.13
C GLN A 345 -13.45 -22.61 3.19
N GLY A 346 -13.18 -23.73 2.52
CA GLY A 346 -14.09 -24.34 1.55
C GLY A 346 -13.95 -23.82 0.11
N LEU A 347 -13.13 -22.80 -0.13
CA LEU A 347 -12.70 -22.44 -1.48
C LEU A 347 -11.68 -23.47 -1.99
N SER A 348 -11.66 -23.70 -3.30
CA SER A 348 -10.72 -24.62 -3.95
C SER A 348 -9.52 -23.83 -4.48
N ALA A 349 -8.32 -24.18 -4.01
CA ALA A 349 -7.08 -23.71 -4.59
C ALA A 349 -6.80 -24.42 -5.93
N ASP A 350 -6.23 -23.69 -6.88
CA ASP A 350 -5.68 -24.25 -8.12
C ASP A 350 -4.21 -24.59 -7.89
N GLU A 351 -3.89 -25.88 -7.84
CA GLU A 351 -2.52 -26.38 -7.62
C GLU A 351 -1.51 -25.78 -8.61
N ALA A 352 -1.89 -25.60 -9.88
CA ALA A 352 -0.98 -25.01 -10.85
C ALA A 352 -0.69 -23.54 -10.53
N MET A 353 -1.68 -22.81 -10.01
CA MET A 353 -1.50 -21.43 -9.54
C MET A 353 -0.65 -21.38 -8.28
N VAL A 354 -0.93 -22.24 -7.30
CA VAL A 354 -0.13 -22.35 -6.06
C VAL A 354 1.35 -22.53 -6.40
N GLN A 355 1.68 -23.49 -7.28
CA GLN A 355 3.06 -23.74 -7.69
C GLN A 355 3.71 -22.52 -8.36
N ARG A 356 2.98 -21.82 -9.23
CA ARG A 356 3.50 -20.58 -9.86
C ARG A 356 3.76 -19.49 -8.83
N LEU A 357 2.86 -19.31 -7.87
CA LEU A 357 2.99 -18.31 -6.81
C LEU A 357 4.21 -18.61 -5.92
N VAL A 358 4.34 -19.85 -5.44
CA VAL A 358 5.48 -20.29 -4.63
C VAL A 358 6.81 -20.09 -5.38
N GLN A 359 6.93 -20.62 -6.60
CA GLN A 359 8.18 -20.52 -7.38
C GLN A 359 8.59 -19.08 -7.67
N ARG A 360 7.61 -18.20 -7.86
CA ARG A 360 7.85 -16.78 -8.14
C ARG A 360 8.32 -16.06 -6.89
N THR A 361 7.67 -16.28 -5.75
CA THR A 361 8.08 -15.73 -4.46
C THR A 361 9.45 -16.24 -4.03
N GLU A 362 9.71 -17.55 -4.10
CA GLU A 362 11.01 -18.16 -3.77
C GLU A 362 12.16 -17.58 -4.61
N ARG A 363 11.94 -17.37 -5.91
CA ARG A 363 12.94 -16.76 -6.79
C ARG A 363 13.29 -15.35 -6.32
N CYS A 364 12.30 -14.55 -5.95
CA CYS A 364 12.52 -13.21 -5.43
C CYS A 364 13.17 -13.24 -4.04
N MET A 365 12.83 -14.21 -3.18
CA MET A 365 13.50 -14.39 -1.89
C MET A 365 14.99 -14.66 -2.09
N GLN A 366 15.36 -15.54 -3.03
CA GLN A 366 16.76 -15.81 -3.37
C GLN A 366 17.49 -14.55 -3.86
N MET A 367 16.85 -13.75 -4.72
CA MET A 367 17.42 -12.49 -5.21
C MET A 367 17.59 -11.45 -4.09
N MET A 368 16.68 -11.42 -3.12
CA MET A 368 16.72 -10.53 -1.96
C MET A 368 17.52 -11.11 -0.77
N GLN A 369 18.15 -12.29 -0.94
CA GLN A 369 18.89 -13.00 0.11
C GLN A 369 18.06 -13.28 1.38
N LEU A 370 16.75 -13.47 1.20
CA LEU A 370 15.85 -13.88 2.27
C LEU A 370 15.90 -15.39 2.39
N ALA A 371 16.29 -15.89 3.57
CA ALA A 371 16.31 -17.32 3.84
C ALA A 371 14.90 -17.81 4.15
N PRO A 372 14.45 -18.95 3.59
CA PRO A 372 13.37 -19.71 4.21
C PRO A 372 13.90 -20.26 5.54
N GLU A 373 13.25 -19.88 6.65
CA GLU A 373 13.59 -20.40 7.99
C GLU A 373 13.34 -21.91 8.12
#